data_AF-A0A847ABU7-F1
#
_entry.id   AF-A0A847ABU7-F1
#
_cell.length_a   1.000
_cell.length_b   1.000
_cell.length_c   1.000
_cell.angle_alpha   90.00
_cell.angle_beta   90.00
_cell.angle_gamma   90.00
#
_symmetry.space_group_name_H-M   'P 1'
#
loop_
_entity.id
_entity.type
_entity.pdbx_description
1 polymer ?
#
loop_
_entity_poly.entity_id
_entity_poly.type
_entity_poly.pdbx_seq_one_letter_code
_entity_poly.pdbx_strand_id
1 'polypeptide(L)'
;MSDSSVRKKKPWRRRMLTALVLVGLGGYFAYAVLRDAALDLSQGKIPAGIPDSILENIKIDREINGDLWKADVGRAERGKDWATLFEIAVEVERINGQIWTMDSPRGRYYDKKMSASLDNPTGTVTDGSTVFNYSAPMASWEQKANVIVFPEGFEAWGVPGSFEAGYMTLIPGGVMEAEKGAVVRWFDRED
;
A
#
# COMPACT_ATOMS: atom_id res chain seq x y z
N MET A 1 -24.48 15.80 -45.36
CA MET A 1 -23.12 15.44 -44.89
C MET A 1 -22.99 15.97 -43.48
N SER A 2 -23.16 15.10 -42.47
CA SER A 2 -23.06 15.49 -41.07
C SER A 2 -21.70 15.05 -40.54
N ASP A 3 -20.94 16.03 -40.08
CA ASP A 3 -19.74 15.90 -39.30
C ASP A 3 -20.08 15.27 -37.93
N SER A 4 -19.31 14.28 -37.50
CA SER A 4 -19.38 13.77 -36.12
C SER A 4 -18.01 13.23 -35.72
N SER A 5 -17.11 14.15 -35.42
CA SER A 5 -15.87 13.88 -34.70
C SER A 5 -16.17 13.55 -33.23
N VAL A 6 -16.60 12.31 -32.97
CA VAL A 6 -16.57 11.75 -31.61
C VAL A 6 -15.10 11.45 -31.28
N ARG A 7 -14.38 12.46 -30.77
CA ARG A 7 -13.10 12.21 -30.06
C ARG A 7 -13.40 11.38 -28.82
N LYS A 8 -13.32 10.05 -28.97
CA LYS A 8 -13.31 9.09 -27.86
C LYS A 8 -12.19 9.51 -26.88
N LYS A 9 -12.55 10.10 -25.74
CA LYS A 9 -11.60 10.37 -24.66
C LYS A 9 -11.03 9.02 -24.16
N LYS A 10 -9.71 8.88 -24.34
CA LYS A 10 -8.85 7.71 -24.15
C LYS A 10 -9.16 6.94 -22.84
N PRO A 11 -9.47 5.62 -22.86
CA PRO A 11 -9.77 4.81 -21.67
C PRO A 11 -8.56 4.58 -20.74
N TRP A 12 -7.35 4.95 -21.18
CA TRP A 12 -6.09 4.73 -20.45
C TRP A 12 -5.96 5.59 -19.18
N ARG A 13 -6.46 6.84 -19.17
CA ARG A 13 -6.39 7.69 -17.97
C ARG A 13 -7.15 7.11 -16.77
N ARG A 14 -8.22 6.33 -17.01
CA ARG A 14 -8.97 5.65 -15.95
C ARG A 14 -8.18 4.50 -15.33
N ARG A 15 -7.39 3.77 -16.12
CA ARG A 15 -6.65 2.59 -15.68
C ARG A 15 -5.45 2.92 -14.78
N MET A 16 -4.74 4.01 -15.10
CA MET A 16 -3.62 4.50 -14.30
C MET A 16 -4.07 5.05 -12.92
N LEU A 17 -5.25 5.69 -12.88
CA LEU A 17 -5.90 6.08 -11.61
C LEU A 17 -6.30 4.84 -10.79
N THR A 18 -6.82 3.78 -11.41
CA THR A 18 -7.12 2.52 -10.71
C THR A 18 -5.88 1.86 -10.11
N ALA A 19 -4.73 1.87 -10.80
CA ALA A 19 -3.47 1.35 -10.28
C ALA A 19 -2.95 2.10 -9.04
N LEU A 20 -3.45 3.31 -8.78
CA LEU A 20 -3.02 4.12 -7.66
C LEU A 20 -4.06 4.22 -6.53
N VAL A 21 -5.35 3.99 -6.86
CA VAL A 21 -6.46 3.75 -5.91
C VAL A 21 -6.10 2.70 -4.85
N LEU A 22 -5.29 1.75 -5.25
CA LEU A 22 -5.16 0.46 -4.62
C LEU A 22 -3.89 0.33 -3.76
N VAL A 23 -2.95 1.29 -3.84
CA VAL A 23 -1.86 1.45 -2.84
C VAL A 23 -2.45 1.70 -1.44
N GLY A 24 -3.68 2.23 -1.41
CA GLY A 24 -4.57 2.49 -0.27
C GLY A 24 -4.92 1.24 0.51
N LEU A 25 -4.90 0.09 -0.18
CA LEU A 25 -5.20 -1.20 0.40
C LEU A 25 -3.95 -1.87 1.00
N GLY A 26 -2.74 -1.50 0.55
CA GLY A 26 -1.48 -1.94 1.16
C GLY A 26 -1.31 -1.41 2.60
N GLY A 27 -1.72 -0.18 2.88
CA GLY A 27 -1.73 0.38 4.25
C GLY A 27 -2.85 -0.18 5.14
N TYR A 28 -4.03 -0.46 4.57
CA TYR A 28 -5.09 -1.20 5.27
C TYR A 28 -4.63 -2.61 5.68
N PHE A 29 -3.73 -3.22 4.91
CA PHE A 29 -3.21 -4.55 5.17
C PHE A 29 -2.08 -4.59 6.19
N ALA A 30 -1.12 -3.67 6.14
CA ALA A 30 -0.19 -3.50 7.25
C ALA A 30 -0.97 -3.36 8.56
N TYR A 31 -2.07 -2.60 8.56
CA TYR A 31 -3.01 -2.49 9.68
C TYR A 31 -3.76 -3.80 10.03
N ALA A 32 -4.42 -4.48 9.09
CA ALA A 32 -5.22 -5.68 9.37
C ALA A 32 -4.36 -6.86 9.83
N VAL A 33 -3.15 -7.01 9.27
CA VAL A 33 -2.17 -8.01 9.70
C VAL A 33 -1.54 -7.62 11.03
N LEU A 34 -1.12 -6.36 11.22
CA LEU A 34 -0.56 -5.89 12.49
C LEU A 34 -1.56 -6.01 13.62
N ARG A 35 -2.80 -5.62 13.38
CA ARG A 35 -3.89 -5.65 14.34
C ARG A 35 -4.33 -7.07 14.65
N ASP A 36 -4.49 -7.94 13.66
CA ASP A 36 -4.94 -9.31 13.93
C ASP A 36 -3.82 -10.19 14.50
N ALA A 37 -2.57 -10.02 14.06
CA ALA A 37 -1.42 -10.62 14.75
C ALA A 37 -1.29 -10.08 16.19
N ALA A 38 -1.52 -8.78 16.40
CA ALA A 38 -1.57 -8.17 17.73
C ALA A 38 -2.71 -8.68 18.62
N LEU A 39 -3.88 -8.96 18.04
CA LEU A 39 -5.08 -9.40 18.75
C LEU A 39 -5.05 -10.90 19.06
N ASP A 40 -4.50 -11.74 18.18
CA ASP A 40 -4.39 -13.18 18.45
C ASP A 40 -3.36 -13.47 19.58
N LEU A 41 -2.41 -12.55 19.78
CA LEU A 41 -1.46 -12.55 20.91
C LEU A 41 -2.07 -12.04 22.23
N SER A 42 -3.31 -11.55 22.24
CA SER A 42 -3.94 -10.92 23.40
C SER A 42 -4.52 -11.88 24.45
N GLN A 43 -4.35 -13.21 24.29
CA GLN A 43 -4.76 -14.17 25.32
C GLN A 43 -3.88 -14.18 26.58
N GLY A 44 -2.90 -13.27 26.72
CA GLY A 44 -2.13 -13.05 27.94
C GLY A 44 -2.07 -11.58 28.35
N LYS A 45 -2.23 -11.28 29.65
CA LYS A 45 -2.04 -9.93 30.24
C LYS A 45 -0.54 -9.59 30.29
N ILE A 46 -0.08 -8.46 29.73
CA ILE A 46 1.38 -8.13 29.71
C ILE A 46 1.68 -6.61 30.00
N PRO A 47 2.78 -6.25 30.72
CA PRO A 47 3.09 -4.90 31.24
C PRO A 47 3.95 -4.02 30.31
N ALA A 48 3.81 -2.68 30.38
CA ALA A 48 4.45 -1.75 29.44
C ALA A 48 5.98 -1.61 29.51
N GLY A 49 6.64 -1.56 28.34
CA GLY A 49 7.91 -0.82 28.14
C GLY A 49 9.07 -1.64 27.53
N ILE A 50 8.95 -2.96 27.50
CA ILE A 50 9.87 -3.90 26.85
C ILE A 50 9.08 -4.55 25.69
N PRO A 51 9.69 -5.05 24.60
CA PRO A 51 9.01 -5.96 23.70
C PRO A 51 8.52 -7.15 24.53
N ASP A 52 7.23 -7.12 24.84
CA ASP A 52 6.55 -8.11 25.68
C ASP A 52 6.43 -9.44 24.95
N SER A 53 6.53 -9.40 23.63
CA SER A 53 6.58 -10.56 22.75
C SER A 53 7.39 -10.21 21.51
N ILE A 54 8.28 -11.14 21.15
CA ILE A 54 9.00 -11.14 19.88
C ILE A 54 8.55 -12.38 19.14
N LEU A 55 8.12 -12.20 17.90
CA LEU A 55 7.80 -13.29 16.98
C LEU A 55 8.73 -13.18 15.77
N GLU A 56 9.11 -14.32 15.23
CA GLU A 56 9.98 -14.40 14.06
C GLU A 56 9.36 -15.34 13.02
N ASN A 57 9.69 -15.12 11.75
CA ASN A 57 9.24 -15.93 10.60
C ASN A 57 7.71 -16.07 10.52
N ILE A 58 7.02 -14.94 10.60
CA ILE A 58 5.56 -14.89 10.62
C ILE A 58 5.03 -14.98 9.20
N LYS A 59 4.20 -15.97 8.93
CA LYS A 59 3.50 -16.12 7.67
C LYS A 59 2.01 -16.02 7.89
N ILE A 60 1.36 -15.20 7.08
CA ILE A 60 -0.08 -14.97 7.15
C ILE A 60 -0.64 -15.20 5.77
N ASP A 61 -1.71 -15.99 5.71
CA ASP A 61 -2.50 -16.17 4.51
C ASP A 61 -3.97 -15.95 4.87
N ARG A 62 -4.65 -15.06 4.15
CA ARG A 62 -6.00 -14.64 4.50
C ARG A 62 -6.81 -14.20 3.31
N GLU A 63 -8.03 -14.71 3.23
CA GLU A 63 -9.04 -14.20 2.30
C GLU A 63 -9.85 -13.07 2.96
N ILE A 64 -9.97 -11.94 2.27
CA ILE A 64 -10.80 -10.79 2.69
C ILE A 64 -11.59 -10.30 1.49
N ASN A 65 -12.91 -10.40 1.54
CA ASN A 65 -13.81 -9.96 0.46
C ASN A 65 -13.46 -10.54 -0.93
N GLY A 66 -12.95 -11.78 -0.98
CA GLY A 66 -12.54 -12.47 -2.20
C GLY A 66 -11.15 -12.10 -2.72
N ASP A 67 -10.43 -11.22 -2.02
CA ASP A 67 -9.01 -10.97 -2.26
C ASP A 67 -8.18 -11.92 -1.37
N LEU A 68 -7.18 -12.60 -1.94
CA LEU A 68 -6.24 -13.44 -1.21
C LEU A 68 -5.01 -12.64 -0.83
N TRP A 69 -4.70 -12.61 0.46
CA TRP A 69 -3.60 -11.84 1.01
C TRP A 69 -2.56 -12.75 1.63
N LYS A 70 -1.30 -12.57 1.24
CA LYS A 70 -0.15 -13.27 1.82
C LYS A 70 0.80 -12.25 2.41
N ALA A 71 1.27 -12.49 3.64
CA ALA A 71 2.37 -11.73 4.24
C ALA A 71 3.45 -12.68 4.74
N ASP A 72 4.69 -12.28 4.53
CA ASP A 72 5.86 -12.80 5.21
C ASP A 72 6.49 -11.65 6.01
N VAL A 73 6.74 -11.88 7.30
CA VAL A 73 7.32 -10.89 8.20
C VAL A 73 8.43 -11.56 8.99
N GLY A 74 9.67 -11.12 8.75
CA GLY A 74 10.84 -11.71 9.39
C GLY A 74 10.79 -11.61 10.91
N ARG A 75 10.36 -10.45 11.44
CA ARG A 75 10.20 -10.24 12.89
C ARG A 75 9.11 -9.25 13.24
N ALA A 76 8.39 -9.53 14.33
CA ALA A 76 7.49 -8.58 14.99
C ALA A 76 7.90 -8.37 16.45
N GLU A 77 7.94 -7.12 16.87
CA GLU A 77 8.08 -6.71 18.26
C GLU A 77 6.79 -6.03 18.71
N ARG A 78 6.23 -6.47 19.83
CA ARG A 78 5.03 -5.87 20.41
C ARG A 78 5.33 -5.30 21.79
N GLY A 79 4.89 -4.08 22.03
CA GLY A 79 4.71 -3.53 23.37
C GLY A 79 3.23 -3.27 23.67
N LYS A 80 2.95 -2.73 24.85
CA LYS A 80 1.57 -2.49 25.33
C LYS A 80 0.64 -1.77 24.35
N ASP A 81 1.12 -0.73 23.68
CA ASP A 81 0.31 0.14 22.80
C ASP A 81 0.90 0.28 21.38
N TRP A 82 1.86 -0.57 21.01
CA TRP A 82 2.57 -0.47 19.75
C TRP A 82 3.05 -1.82 19.24
N ALA A 83 3.24 -1.92 17.93
CA ALA A 83 3.94 -3.02 17.28
C ALA A 83 4.92 -2.48 16.24
N THR A 84 6.09 -3.11 16.13
CA THR A 84 7.05 -2.87 15.05
C THR A 84 7.24 -4.17 14.28
N LEU A 85 7.14 -4.10 12.96
CA LEU A 85 7.48 -5.19 12.06
C LEU A 85 8.79 -4.90 11.34
N PHE A 86 9.50 -5.96 10.99
CA PHE A 86 10.73 -5.92 10.23
C PHE A 86 10.66 -6.93 9.10
N GLU A 87 11.32 -6.62 7.98
CA GLU A 87 11.41 -7.51 6.81
C GLU A 87 10.01 -7.94 6.33
N ILE A 88 9.20 -6.95 5.97
CA ILE A 88 7.82 -7.13 5.57
C ILE A 88 7.78 -7.37 4.07
N ALA A 89 7.19 -8.49 3.67
CA ALA A 89 6.82 -8.78 2.29
C ALA A 89 5.32 -9.11 2.23
N VAL A 90 4.62 -8.54 1.27
CA VAL A 90 3.18 -8.68 1.10
C VAL A 90 2.87 -8.98 -0.34
N GLU A 91 1.95 -9.91 -0.58
CA GLU A 91 1.33 -10.16 -1.87
C GLU A 91 -0.19 -10.13 -1.71
N VAL A 92 -0.88 -9.51 -2.67
CA VAL A 92 -2.34 -9.53 -2.75
C VAL A 92 -2.76 -9.96 -4.12
N GLU A 93 -3.50 -11.06 -4.19
CA GLU A 93 -4.22 -11.47 -5.38
C GLU A 93 -5.67 -10.99 -5.24
N ARG A 94 -6.04 -10.01 -6.05
CA ARG A 94 -7.36 -9.41 -6.04
C ARG A 94 -8.34 -10.26 -6.81
N ILE A 95 -9.64 -10.19 -6.45
CA ILE A 95 -10.71 -10.90 -7.15
C ILE A 95 -10.80 -10.57 -8.65
N ASN A 96 -10.31 -9.40 -9.06
CA ASN A 96 -10.25 -8.97 -10.46
C ASN A 96 -9.00 -9.51 -11.21
N GLY A 97 -8.21 -10.39 -10.61
CA GLY A 97 -6.99 -10.98 -11.17
C GLY A 97 -5.75 -10.09 -11.05
N GLN A 98 -5.85 -8.96 -10.34
CA GLN A 98 -4.73 -8.06 -10.14
C GLN A 98 -3.81 -8.57 -9.03
N ILE A 99 -2.50 -8.47 -9.23
CA ILE A 99 -1.49 -8.85 -8.25
C ILE A 99 -0.79 -7.59 -7.76
N TRP A 100 -0.64 -7.52 -6.44
CA TRP A 100 0.01 -6.44 -5.72
C TRP A 100 1.13 -7.02 -4.90
N THR A 101 2.29 -6.36 -4.89
CA THR A 101 3.37 -6.70 -3.97
C THR A 101 3.81 -5.47 -3.19
N MET A 102 4.23 -5.66 -1.95
CA MET A 102 4.86 -4.61 -1.14
C MET A 102 5.96 -5.21 -0.28
N ASP A 103 7.15 -4.64 -0.39
CA ASP A 103 8.29 -4.90 0.47
C ASP A 103 8.60 -3.65 1.29
N SER A 104 8.85 -3.83 2.58
CA SER A 104 9.27 -2.76 3.47
C SER A 104 10.23 -3.29 4.53
N PRO A 105 11.38 -2.63 4.77
CA PRO A 105 12.28 -3.00 5.85
C PRO A 105 11.63 -2.88 7.23
N ARG A 106 10.67 -1.95 7.40
CA ARG A 106 10.09 -1.66 8.71
C ARG A 106 8.68 -1.09 8.65
N GLY A 107 7.85 -1.53 9.58
CA GLY A 107 6.51 -1.01 9.80
C GLY A 107 6.26 -0.74 11.28
N ARG A 108 5.46 0.28 11.59
CA ARG A 108 5.07 0.61 12.97
C ARG A 108 3.56 0.78 13.04
N TYR A 109 2.96 0.22 14.07
CA TYR A 109 1.55 0.41 14.41
C TYR A 109 1.42 0.96 15.82
N TYR A 110 0.52 1.92 16.01
CA TYR A 110 0.20 2.53 17.29
C TYR A 110 -1.28 2.34 17.58
N ASP A 111 -1.59 1.59 18.65
CA ASP A 111 -2.94 1.14 18.93
C ASP A 111 -3.85 2.30 19.38
N LYS A 112 -3.36 3.14 20.30
CA LYS A 112 -4.13 4.31 20.79
C LYS A 112 -4.52 5.31 19.70
N LYS A 113 -3.66 5.48 18.69
CA LYS A 113 -3.88 6.41 17.58
C LYS A 113 -4.54 5.74 16.39
N MET A 114 -4.67 4.41 16.41
CA MET A 114 -5.14 3.60 15.29
C MET A 114 -4.45 4.03 13.99
N SER A 115 -3.12 4.10 14.05
CA SER A 115 -2.29 4.62 12.96
C SER A 115 -1.13 3.69 12.68
N ALA A 116 -0.72 3.62 11.41
CA ALA A 116 0.41 2.83 10.97
C ALA A 116 1.36 3.64 10.09
N SER A 117 2.63 3.25 10.03
CA SER A 117 3.58 3.76 9.07
C SER A 117 4.51 2.67 8.55
N LEU A 118 4.95 2.80 7.30
CA LEU A 118 5.95 1.96 6.65
C LEU A 118 7.12 2.84 6.24
N ASP A 119 8.33 2.38 6.52
CA ASP A 119 9.56 3.05 6.13
C ASP A 119 10.05 2.42 4.81
N ASN A 120 10.30 3.22 3.78
CA ASN A 120 10.76 2.78 2.45
C ASN A 120 9.92 1.67 1.77
N PRO A 121 8.57 1.73 1.73
CA PRO A 121 7.80 0.75 1.00
C PRO A 121 8.10 0.80 -0.50
N THR A 122 8.38 -0.36 -1.08
CA THR A 122 8.52 -0.58 -2.52
C THR A 122 7.59 -1.71 -2.95
N GLY A 123 7.28 -1.82 -4.23
CA GLY A 123 6.43 -2.92 -4.66
C GLY A 123 5.98 -2.81 -6.10
N THR A 124 5.02 -3.66 -6.46
CA THR A 124 4.45 -3.71 -7.79
C THR A 124 2.93 -3.79 -7.78
N VAL A 125 2.34 -3.36 -8.88
CA VAL A 125 0.92 -3.54 -9.20
C VAL A 125 0.79 -3.98 -10.65
N THR A 126 0.00 -5.02 -10.88
CA THR A 126 -0.39 -5.40 -12.25
C THR A 126 -1.62 -4.62 -12.72
N ASP A 127 -1.76 -4.40 -14.01
CA ASP A 127 -3.00 -3.92 -14.64
C ASP A 127 -3.10 -4.58 -16.03
N GLY A 128 -3.88 -5.66 -16.11
CA GLY A 128 -3.84 -6.57 -17.25
C GLY A 128 -2.44 -7.17 -17.42
N SER A 129 -1.82 -6.95 -18.59
CA SER A 129 -0.46 -7.40 -18.88
C SER A 129 0.64 -6.39 -18.49
N THR A 130 0.26 -5.24 -17.92
CA THR A 130 1.23 -4.20 -17.54
C THR A 130 1.59 -4.34 -16.08
N VAL A 131 2.87 -4.14 -15.75
CA VAL A 131 3.35 -4.05 -14.37
C VAL A 131 3.86 -2.63 -14.14
N PHE A 132 3.41 -2.03 -13.04
CA PHE A 132 3.99 -0.80 -12.51
C PHE A 132 4.71 -1.12 -11.21
N ASN A 133 5.89 -0.54 -11.05
CA ASN A 133 6.62 -0.53 -9.80
C ASN A 133 6.28 0.76 -9.05
N TYR A 134 6.42 0.75 -7.75
CA TYR A 134 6.33 1.95 -6.93
C TYR A 134 7.35 1.95 -5.79
N SER A 135 7.63 3.16 -5.30
CA SER A 135 8.49 3.39 -4.15
C SER A 135 8.06 4.67 -3.43
N ALA A 136 8.21 4.69 -2.12
CA ALA A 136 8.11 5.92 -1.33
C ALA A 136 9.07 5.86 -0.14
N PRO A 137 9.63 6.99 0.34
CA PRO A 137 10.44 7.01 1.56
C PRO A 137 9.62 6.67 2.81
N MET A 138 8.34 7.04 2.83
CA MET A 138 7.43 6.77 3.93
C MET A 138 6.00 6.65 3.42
N ALA A 139 5.24 5.71 3.98
CA ALA A 139 3.78 5.68 3.86
C ALA A 139 3.18 5.68 5.27
N SER A 140 2.07 6.37 5.46
CA SER A 140 1.37 6.45 6.75
C SER A 140 -0.12 6.30 6.55
N TRP A 141 -0.81 5.75 7.54
CA TRP A 141 -2.25 5.56 7.54
C TRP A 141 -2.83 5.92 8.90
N GLU A 142 -4.01 6.53 8.90
CA GLU A 142 -4.78 6.83 10.11
C GLU A 142 -6.22 6.34 9.95
N GLN A 143 -6.72 5.56 10.90
CA GLN A 143 -8.05 4.96 10.82
C GLN A 143 -9.18 5.98 10.70
N LYS A 144 -9.08 7.09 11.43
CA LYS A 144 -10.17 8.09 11.50
C LYS A 144 -10.42 8.74 10.14
N ALA A 145 -9.36 9.07 9.42
CA ALA A 145 -9.43 9.63 8.08
C ALA A 145 -9.56 8.54 7.00
N ASN A 146 -9.09 7.32 7.32
CA ASN A 146 -9.00 6.19 6.40
C ASN A 146 -8.23 6.52 5.11
N VAL A 147 -7.24 7.40 5.20
CA VAL A 147 -6.38 7.81 4.08
C VAL A 147 -4.99 7.22 4.25
N ILE A 148 -4.29 6.99 3.13
CA ILE A 148 -2.84 6.81 3.15
C ILE A 148 -2.18 8.12 2.74
N VAL A 149 -1.12 8.49 3.45
CA VAL A 149 -0.31 9.66 3.15
C VAL A 149 1.13 9.24 2.91
N PHE A 150 1.71 9.74 1.82
CA PHE A 150 3.12 9.67 1.46
C PHE A 150 3.74 11.05 1.69
N PRO A 151 4.19 11.34 2.92
CA PRO A 151 4.54 12.70 3.31
C PRO A 151 5.82 13.23 2.66
N GLU A 152 6.68 12.31 2.22
CA GLU A 152 8.01 12.57 1.66
C GLU A 152 8.07 12.19 0.17
N GLY A 153 6.89 12.05 -0.45
CA GLY A 153 6.75 11.79 -1.87
C GLY A 153 6.50 10.33 -2.21
N PHE A 154 6.18 10.12 -3.49
CA PHE A 154 5.80 8.84 -4.06
C PHE A 154 6.24 8.80 -5.53
N GLU A 155 6.81 7.67 -5.93
CA GLU A 155 7.20 7.39 -7.30
C GLU A 155 6.53 6.11 -7.78
N ALA A 156 6.02 6.12 -9.01
CA ALA A 156 5.59 4.92 -9.72
C ALA A 156 6.08 4.93 -11.16
N TRP A 157 6.51 3.77 -11.66
CA TRP A 157 7.08 3.66 -13.01
C TRP A 157 6.80 2.32 -13.65
N GLY A 158 6.76 2.30 -14.97
CA GLY A 158 6.65 1.09 -15.77
C GLY A 158 6.90 1.37 -17.24
N VAL A 159 6.69 0.36 -18.08
CA VAL A 159 6.81 0.50 -19.55
C VAL A 159 6.06 1.73 -20.10
N PRO A 160 4.85 2.10 -19.63
CA PRO A 160 4.12 3.22 -20.23
C PRO A 160 4.63 4.62 -19.83
N GLY A 161 5.46 4.73 -18.78
CA GLY A 161 5.82 6.02 -18.20
C GLY A 161 6.18 5.99 -16.72
N SER A 162 6.34 7.18 -16.15
CA SER A 162 6.54 7.37 -14.71
C SER A 162 5.70 8.51 -14.14
N PHE A 163 5.47 8.45 -12.83
CA PHE A 163 4.78 9.44 -12.02
C PHE A 163 5.58 9.69 -10.75
N GLU A 164 5.81 10.96 -10.43
CA GLU A 164 6.50 11.39 -9.21
C GLU A 164 5.68 12.50 -8.55
N ALA A 165 5.56 12.46 -7.22
CA ALA A 165 4.97 13.55 -6.43
C ALA A 165 5.79 13.78 -5.16
N GLY A 166 5.91 15.05 -4.73
CA GLY A 166 6.61 15.42 -3.49
C GLY A 166 5.80 15.22 -2.21
N TYR A 167 4.48 15.06 -2.35
CA TYR A 167 3.55 14.66 -1.30
C TYR A 167 2.34 14.03 -1.98
N MET A 168 1.84 12.92 -1.45
CA MET A 168 0.64 12.28 -2.00
C MET A 168 -0.29 11.82 -0.89
N THR A 169 -1.58 12.11 -1.03
CA THR A 169 -2.63 11.52 -0.22
C THR A 169 -3.47 10.60 -1.08
N LEU A 170 -3.85 9.46 -0.54
CA LEU A 170 -4.69 8.47 -1.17
C LEU A 170 -5.93 8.25 -0.31
N ILE A 171 -7.07 8.66 -0.86
CA ILE A 171 -8.36 8.73 -0.17
C ILE A 171 -9.17 7.45 -0.48
N PRO A 172 -10.08 7.01 0.40
CA PRO A 172 -11.01 5.91 0.10
C PRO A 172 -11.71 6.07 -1.26
N GLY A 173 -11.88 4.96 -1.98
CA GLY A 173 -12.32 4.98 -3.39
C GLY A 173 -11.19 5.31 -4.37
N GLY A 174 -10.03 5.66 -3.83
CA GLY A 174 -8.73 5.69 -4.47
C GLY A 174 -8.42 6.88 -5.35
N VAL A 175 -9.05 7.99 -5.01
CA VAL A 175 -8.58 9.29 -5.49
C VAL A 175 -7.22 9.54 -4.87
N MET A 176 -6.23 9.86 -5.70
CA MET A 176 -4.98 10.44 -5.22
C MET A 176 -5.01 11.96 -5.36
N GLU A 177 -4.46 12.61 -4.37
CA GLU A 177 -4.19 14.03 -4.37
C GLU A 177 -2.68 14.22 -4.23
N ALA A 178 -2.07 14.77 -5.27
CA ALA A 178 -0.64 15.06 -5.29
C ALA A 178 -0.41 16.54 -5.01
N GLU A 179 0.46 16.83 -4.06
CA GLU A 179 0.88 18.17 -3.70
C GLU A 179 2.39 18.30 -3.80
N LYS A 180 2.89 19.54 -3.66
CA LYS A 180 4.33 19.86 -3.70
C LYS A 180 5.03 19.41 -5.00
N GLY A 181 4.30 19.52 -6.12
CA GLY A 181 4.78 19.18 -7.45
C GLY A 181 4.44 17.74 -7.83
N ALA A 182 3.93 17.59 -9.06
CA ALA A 182 3.67 16.30 -9.67
C ALA A 182 4.26 16.29 -11.08
N VAL A 183 5.04 15.27 -11.39
CA VAL A 183 5.64 15.08 -12.72
C VAL A 183 5.11 13.78 -13.30
N VAL A 184 4.61 13.85 -14.53
CA VAL A 184 4.21 12.67 -15.29
C VAL A 184 5.03 12.61 -16.56
N ARG A 185 5.68 11.47 -16.80
CA ARG A 185 6.41 11.19 -18.04
C ARG A 185 5.75 10.02 -18.75
N TRP A 186 5.63 10.10 -20.07
CA TRP A 186 5.10 9.03 -20.91
C TRP A 186 6.22 8.59 -21.85
N PHE A 187 6.34 7.28 -22.05
CA PHE A 187 7.25 6.75 -23.05
C PHE A 187 6.40 6.35 -24.26
N ASP A 188 6.66 6.98 -25.41
CA ASP A 188 6.07 6.54 -26.66
C ASP A 188 6.65 5.15 -26.99
N ARG A 189 5.76 4.21 -27.31
CA ARG A 189 6.19 2.94 -27.90
C ARG A 189 6.53 3.23 -29.36
N GLU A 190 7.77 3.00 -29.74
CA GLU A 190 8.07 2.76 -31.15
C GLU A 190 7.38 1.43 -31.51
N ASP A 191 6.36 1.53 -32.36
CA ASP A 191 5.66 0.39 -32.98
C ASP A 191 6.56 -0.32 -34.01
#